data_AF-A0A957LH59-F1
#
_entry.id   AF-A0A957LH59-F1
#
_cell.length_a   1.000
_cell.length_b   1.000
_cell.length_c   1.000
_cell.angle_alpha   90.00
_cell.angle_beta   90.00
_cell.angle_gamma   90.00
#
_symmetry.space_group_name_H-M   'P 1'
#
loop_
_entity.id
_entity.type
_entity.pdbx_description
1 polymer ?
#
loop_
_entity_poly.entity_id
_entity_poly.type
_entity_poly.pdbx_seq_one_letter_code
_entity_poly.pdbx_strand_id
1 'polypeptide(L)'
;ALYVFKRESHPEYFALCQTNLALAYLTMPMREASDQLRMGIAVQSLREAMEVYRPDTHPDQWASAQLNLANALQYLPSSHPAENLAQAVELYEEILAIRTPTGDPLGYARVQANQANALAHLGIFDHAQTKLNQALPIFEMYGDEEAAASVRGLLGQIGEQLAAVDEAHAEAAGD
;
A
#
# COMPACT_ATOMS: atom_id res chain seq x y z
N ALA A 1 -6.48 5.81 26.30
CA ALA A 1 -5.10 6.25 26.05
C ALA A 1 -5.04 7.67 25.48
N LEU A 2 -5.68 7.97 24.34
CA LEU A 2 -5.66 9.31 23.70
C LEU A 2 -6.24 10.47 24.55
N TYR A 3 -7.04 10.18 25.58
CA TYR A 3 -7.47 11.20 26.55
C TYR A 3 -6.31 11.70 27.45
N VAL A 4 -5.31 10.85 27.68
CA VAL A 4 -4.17 11.10 28.57
C VAL A 4 -2.97 11.56 27.75
N PHE A 5 -2.64 10.84 26.68
CA PHE A 5 -1.55 11.19 25.78
C PHE A 5 -2.07 12.12 24.69
N LYS A 6 -1.77 13.41 24.82
CA LYS A 6 -2.11 14.45 23.84
C LYS A 6 -0.88 14.81 23.00
N ARG A 7 -1.11 15.21 21.74
CA ARG A 7 -0.06 15.58 20.78
C ARG A 7 0.94 16.60 21.35
N GLU A 8 0.47 17.59 22.10
CA GLU A 8 1.28 18.69 22.62
C GLU A 8 2.10 18.30 23.86
N SER A 9 1.65 17.29 24.61
CA SER A 9 2.24 16.90 25.90
C SER A 9 3.06 15.61 25.84
N HIS A 10 2.66 14.68 24.96
CA HIS A 10 3.25 13.36 24.80
C HIS A 10 3.21 12.97 23.32
N PRO A 11 3.88 13.73 22.43
CA PRO A 11 3.73 13.59 20.98
C PRO A 11 3.96 12.15 20.49
N GLU A 12 5.05 11.51 20.93
CA GLU A 12 5.39 10.15 20.51
C GLU A 12 4.38 9.11 21.00
N TYR A 13 3.97 9.17 22.27
CA TYR A 13 2.93 8.26 22.79
C TYR A 13 1.58 8.49 22.13
N PHE A 14 1.24 9.75 21.80
CA PHE A 14 0.05 10.08 21.03
C PHE A 14 0.11 9.42 19.65
N ALA A 15 1.21 9.59 18.91
CA ALA A 15 1.40 9.01 17.59
C ALA A 15 1.36 7.48 17.63
N LEU A 16 2.02 6.85 18.61
CA LEU A 16 1.95 5.41 18.83
C LEU A 16 0.52 4.92 19.10
N CYS A 17 -0.23 5.65 19.93
CA CYS A 17 -1.63 5.32 20.19
C CYS A 17 -2.47 5.41 18.93
N GLN A 18 -2.24 6.42 18.09
CA GLN A 18 -2.94 6.60 16.82
C GLN A 18 -2.61 5.48 15.81
N THR A 19 -1.33 5.12 15.67
CA THR A 19 -0.92 4.00 14.81
C THR A 19 -1.55 2.68 15.28
N ASN A 20 -1.54 2.42 16.59
CA ASN A 20 -2.14 1.19 17.14
C ASN A 20 -3.68 1.16 16.99
N LEU A 21 -4.34 2.31 17.14
CA LEU A 21 -5.77 2.45 16.90
C LEU A 21 -6.12 2.14 15.44
N ALA A 22 -5.34 2.69 14.50
CA ALA A 22 -5.51 2.40 13.09
C ALA A 22 -5.34 0.91 12.78
N LEU A 23 -4.26 0.29 13.27
CA LEU A 23 -4.00 -1.13 13.05
C LEU A 23 -5.11 -2.01 13.62
N ALA A 24 -5.61 -1.69 14.82
CA ALA A 24 -6.74 -2.39 15.41
C ALA A 24 -7.97 -2.34 14.49
N TYR A 25 -8.28 -1.19 13.91
CA TYR A 25 -9.39 -1.07 12.97
C TYR A 25 -9.16 -1.77 11.62
N LEU A 26 -7.95 -1.73 11.07
CA LEU A 26 -7.62 -2.38 9.80
C LEU A 26 -7.59 -3.91 9.88
N THR A 27 -7.31 -4.47 11.06
CA THR A 27 -7.27 -5.93 11.29
C THR A 27 -8.62 -6.52 11.70
N MET A 28 -9.61 -5.68 12.03
CA MET A 28 -10.96 -6.15 12.38
C MET A 28 -11.70 -6.64 11.12
N PRO A 29 -12.32 -7.83 11.14
CA PRO A 29 -13.13 -8.31 10.03
C PRO A 29 -14.26 -7.35 9.67
N MET A 30 -14.45 -7.08 8.39
CA MET A 30 -15.60 -6.34 7.87
C MET A 30 -16.79 -7.29 7.77
N ARG A 31 -17.82 -7.07 8.59
CA ARG A 31 -19.03 -7.90 8.67
C ARG A 31 -20.27 -7.16 8.16
N GLU A 32 -20.30 -5.84 8.33
CA GLU A 32 -21.44 -5.00 7.96
C GLU A 32 -20.99 -3.72 7.24
N ALA A 33 -21.88 -3.07 6.49
CA ALA A 33 -21.56 -1.83 5.78
C ALA A 33 -21.18 -0.66 6.72
N SER A 34 -21.69 -0.69 7.96
CA SER A 34 -21.33 0.27 9.02
C SER A 34 -19.83 0.21 9.39
N ASP A 35 -19.17 -0.90 9.08
CA ASP A 35 -17.76 -1.13 9.39
C ASP A 35 -16.82 -0.27 8.53
N GLN A 36 -17.30 0.24 7.39
CA GLN A 36 -16.53 1.12 6.51
C GLN A 36 -16.10 2.41 7.22
N LEU A 37 -16.88 2.87 8.21
CA LEU A 37 -16.52 4.02 9.05
C LEU A 37 -15.19 3.77 9.79
N ARG A 38 -14.89 2.52 10.17
CA ARG A 38 -13.64 2.17 10.85
C ARG A 38 -12.43 2.37 9.96
N MET A 39 -12.55 2.14 8.66
CA MET A 39 -11.46 2.39 7.70
C MET A 39 -11.16 3.88 7.59
N GLY A 40 -12.21 4.72 7.55
CA GLY A 40 -12.06 6.17 7.60
C GLY A 40 -11.34 6.63 8.88
N ILE A 41 -11.71 6.08 10.04
CA ILE A 41 -11.04 6.38 11.32
C ILE A 41 -9.58 5.92 11.29
N ALA A 42 -9.28 4.74 10.74
CA ALA A 42 -7.92 4.25 10.63
C ALA A 42 -7.04 5.18 9.78
N VAL A 43 -7.54 5.59 8.62
CA VAL A 43 -6.86 6.56 7.73
C VAL A 43 -6.59 7.88 8.47
N GLN A 44 -7.59 8.43 9.17
CA GLN A 44 -7.39 9.66 9.94
C GLN A 44 -6.39 9.49 11.08
N SER A 45 -6.44 8.36 11.79
CA SER A 45 -5.50 8.06 12.88
C SER A 45 -4.06 7.96 12.34
N LEU A 46 -3.85 7.36 11.17
CA LEU A 46 -2.52 7.30 10.55
C LEU A 46 -2.00 8.68 10.14
N ARG A 47 -2.86 9.54 9.58
CA ARG A 47 -2.51 10.94 9.28
C ARG A 47 -2.11 11.71 10.54
N GLU A 48 -2.85 11.53 11.63
CA GLU A 48 -2.55 12.12 12.93
C GLU A 48 -1.20 11.65 13.50
N ALA A 49 -0.85 10.37 13.33
CA ALA A 49 0.48 9.87 13.72
C ALA A 49 1.60 10.49 12.86
N MET A 50 1.35 10.69 11.57
CA MET A 50 2.30 11.33 10.65
C MET A 50 2.51 12.83 10.90
N GLU A 51 1.69 13.48 11.73
CA GLU A 51 1.99 14.84 12.21
C GLU A 51 3.14 14.89 13.22
N VAL A 52 3.46 13.75 13.83
CA VAL A 52 4.53 13.60 14.81
C VAL A 52 5.71 12.84 14.21
N TYR A 53 5.45 11.67 13.62
CA TYR A 53 6.50 10.90 12.96
C TYR A 53 6.90 11.62 11.67
N ARG A 54 8.20 11.89 11.52
CA ARG A 54 8.79 12.53 10.35
C ARG A 54 9.95 11.68 9.84
N PRO A 55 10.26 11.70 8.53
CA PRO A 55 11.26 10.81 7.94
C PRO A 55 12.68 11.07 8.48
N ASP A 56 12.98 12.28 8.92
CA ASP A 56 14.28 12.72 9.46
C ASP A 56 14.50 12.35 10.93
N THR A 57 13.42 12.25 11.72
CA THR A 57 13.49 12.03 13.17
C THR A 57 12.99 10.66 13.60
N HIS A 58 12.08 10.05 12.83
CA HIS A 58 11.41 8.79 13.12
C HIS A 58 11.26 7.93 11.84
N PRO A 59 12.35 7.63 11.13
CA PRO A 59 12.29 7.02 9.79
C PRO A 59 11.49 5.70 9.78
N ASP A 60 11.70 4.84 10.78
CA ASP A 60 11.04 3.53 10.85
C ASP A 60 9.54 3.65 11.15
N GLN A 61 9.17 4.48 12.14
CA GLN A 61 7.77 4.70 12.51
C GLN A 61 7.02 5.41 11.41
N TRP A 62 7.65 6.38 10.75
CA TRP A 62 7.08 7.10 9.62
C TRP A 62 6.83 6.16 8.44
N ALA A 63 7.81 5.36 8.03
CA ALA A 63 7.66 4.39 6.94
C ALA A 63 6.58 3.34 7.26
N SER A 64 6.50 2.88 8.51
CA SER A 64 5.45 1.96 8.96
C SER A 64 4.05 2.59 8.92
N ALA A 65 3.90 3.82 9.42
CA ALA A 65 2.64 4.54 9.38
C ALA A 65 2.19 4.84 7.94
N GLN A 66 3.11 5.24 7.06
CA GLN A 66 2.82 5.43 5.64
C GLN A 66 2.42 4.14 4.94
N LEU A 67 3.11 3.03 5.22
CA LEU A 67 2.76 1.72 4.63
C LEU A 67 1.33 1.33 5.00
N ASN A 68 0.96 1.50 6.28
CA ASN A 68 -0.40 1.23 6.74
C ASN A 68 -1.42 2.19 6.11
N LEU A 69 -1.05 3.46 5.89
CA LEU A 69 -1.93 4.45 5.27
C LEU A 69 -2.18 4.10 3.80
N ALA A 70 -1.13 3.80 3.05
CA ALA A 70 -1.21 3.39 1.65
C ALA A 70 -2.05 2.12 1.50
N ASN A 71 -1.82 1.10 2.34
CA ASN A 71 -2.62 -0.12 2.34
C ASN A 71 -4.10 0.18 2.66
N ALA A 72 -4.38 1.05 3.64
CA ALA A 72 -5.75 1.41 3.99
C ALA A 72 -6.48 2.14 2.86
N LEU A 73 -5.78 3.04 2.15
CA LEU A 73 -6.34 3.80 1.02
C LEU A 73 -6.74 2.90 -0.15
N GLN A 74 -5.98 1.82 -0.43
CA GLN A 74 -6.31 0.88 -1.50
C GLN A 74 -7.69 0.24 -1.34
N TYR A 75 -8.11 -0.01 -0.10
CA TYR A 75 -9.34 -0.73 0.20
C TYR A 75 -10.44 0.16 0.76
N LEU A 76 -10.18 1.46 0.97
CA LEU A 76 -11.13 2.40 1.56
C LEU A 76 -12.33 2.60 0.61
N PRO A 77 -13.56 2.23 1.02
CA PRO A 77 -14.75 2.57 0.26
C PRO A 77 -14.90 4.08 0.19
N SER A 78 -14.90 4.61 -1.03
CA SER A 78 -14.86 6.05 -1.31
C SER A 78 -15.62 6.34 -2.60
N SER A 79 -16.15 7.57 -2.72
CA SER A 79 -16.67 8.08 -3.99
C SER A 79 -15.56 8.39 -5.00
N HIS A 80 -14.30 8.46 -4.56
CA HIS A 80 -13.13 8.76 -5.38
C HIS A 80 -12.04 7.68 -5.20
N PRO A 81 -12.29 6.41 -5.58
CA PRO A 81 -11.35 5.32 -5.37
C PRO A 81 -10.04 5.50 -6.16
N ALA A 82 -10.09 6.10 -7.35
CA ALA A 82 -8.90 6.37 -8.16
C ALA A 82 -7.94 7.36 -7.48
N GLU A 83 -8.46 8.40 -6.83
CA GLU A 83 -7.64 9.38 -6.09
C GLU A 83 -6.96 8.72 -4.88
N ASN A 84 -7.68 7.85 -4.17
CA ASN A 84 -7.12 7.08 -3.06
C ASN A 84 -5.99 6.15 -3.53
N LEU A 85 -6.18 5.47 -4.66
CA LEU A 85 -5.17 4.59 -5.24
C LEU A 85 -3.94 5.38 -5.71
N ALA A 86 -4.13 6.54 -6.35
CA ALA A 86 -3.03 7.41 -6.76
C ALA A 86 -2.22 7.89 -5.53
N GLN A 87 -2.89 8.31 -4.46
CA GLN A 87 -2.23 8.66 -3.21
C GLN A 87 -1.50 7.47 -2.57
N ALA A 88 -2.06 6.26 -2.63
CA ALA A 88 -1.38 5.07 -2.15
C ALA A 88 -0.09 4.79 -2.95
N VAL A 89 -0.13 4.97 -4.28
CA VAL A 89 1.05 4.83 -5.14
C VAL A 89 2.14 5.83 -4.74
N GLU A 90 1.82 7.10 -4.55
CA GLU A 90 2.77 8.14 -4.09
C GLU A 90 3.42 7.76 -2.74
N LEU A 91 2.61 7.32 -1.77
CA LEU A 91 3.12 6.88 -0.46
C LEU A 91 4.05 5.66 -0.58
N TYR A 92 3.77 4.72 -1.48
CA TYR A 92 4.69 3.60 -1.72
C TYR A 92 6.02 4.05 -2.32
N GLU A 93 6.03 5.05 -3.21
CA GLU A 93 7.27 5.61 -3.76
C GLU A 93 8.13 6.24 -2.68
N GLU A 94 7.51 7.00 -1.77
CA GLU A 94 8.19 7.60 -0.63
C GLU A 94 8.84 6.54 0.28
N ILE A 95 8.14 5.43 0.54
CA ILE A 95 8.69 4.31 1.33
C ILE A 95 9.85 3.63 0.59
N LEU A 96 9.73 3.42 -0.72
CA LEU A 96 10.75 2.77 -1.56
C LEU A 96 12.00 3.65 -1.76
N ALA A 97 11.91 4.96 -1.56
CA ALA A 97 13.08 5.84 -1.52
C ALA A 97 13.98 5.58 -0.29
N ILE A 98 13.42 5.01 0.78
CA ILE A 98 14.13 4.72 2.04
C ILE A 98 14.45 3.23 2.15
N ARG A 99 13.46 2.36 1.90
CA ARG A 99 13.63 0.90 1.93
C ARG A 99 14.26 0.45 0.64
N THR A 100 15.45 -0.12 0.74
CA THR A 100 16.21 -0.63 -0.40
C THR A 100 16.24 -2.15 -0.41
N PRO A 101 16.42 -2.80 -1.57
CA PRO A 101 16.47 -4.25 -1.67
C PRO A 101 17.67 -4.88 -0.93
N THR A 102 18.65 -4.09 -0.49
CA THR A 102 19.79 -4.57 0.32
C THR A 102 19.59 -4.41 1.82
N GLY A 103 18.76 -3.44 2.25
CA GLY A 103 18.51 -3.16 3.67
C GLY A 103 17.38 -4.01 4.27
N ASP A 104 16.26 -4.10 3.57
CA ASP A 104 15.10 -4.93 3.93
C ASP A 104 14.50 -5.55 2.66
N PRO A 105 15.08 -6.66 2.16
CA PRO A 105 14.68 -7.26 0.89
C PRO A 105 13.20 -7.65 0.85
N LEU A 106 12.71 -8.36 1.87
CA LEU A 106 11.32 -8.81 1.94
C LEU A 106 10.35 -7.64 2.11
N GLY A 107 10.68 -6.65 2.95
CA GLY A 107 9.85 -5.45 3.09
C GLY A 107 9.81 -4.62 1.80
N TYR A 108 10.93 -4.50 1.08
CA TYR A 108 10.98 -3.89 -0.24
C TYR A 108 10.07 -4.61 -1.23
N ALA A 109 10.17 -5.94 -1.33
CA ALA A 109 9.35 -6.75 -2.23
C ALA A 109 7.85 -6.63 -1.92
N ARG A 110 7.47 -6.57 -0.65
CA ARG A 110 6.09 -6.35 -0.21
C ARG A 110 5.56 -4.97 -0.63
N VAL A 111 6.36 -3.92 -0.46
CA VAL A 111 5.96 -2.57 -0.88
C VAL A 111 5.79 -2.50 -2.40
N GLN A 112 6.71 -3.13 -3.15
CA GLN A 112 6.62 -3.25 -4.61
C GLN A 112 5.34 -3.98 -5.06
N ALA A 113 5.02 -5.12 -4.44
CA ALA A 113 3.80 -5.88 -4.75
C ALA A 113 2.51 -5.10 -4.40
N ASN A 114 2.49 -4.40 -3.27
CA ASN A 114 1.35 -3.57 -2.88
C ASN A 114 1.16 -2.37 -3.82
N GLN A 115 2.25 -1.73 -4.25
CA GLN A 115 2.21 -0.66 -5.24
C GLN A 115 1.69 -1.17 -6.59
N ALA A 116 2.15 -2.35 -7.02
CA ALA A 116 1.68 -2.98 -8.24
C ALA A 116 0.18 -3.25 -8.23
N ASN A 117 -0.36 -3.72 -7.10
CA ASN A 117 -1.80 -3.92 -6.95
C ASN A 117 -2.59 -2.62 -7.12
N ALA A 118 -2.12 -1.52 -6.52
CA ALA A 118 -2.75 -0.21 -6.68
C ALA A 118 -2.68 0.28 -8.14
N LEU A 119 -1.54 0.10 -8.80
CA LEU A 119 -1.35 0.45 -10.22
C LEU A 119 -2.24 -0.39 -11.14
N ALA A 120 -2.39 -1.69 -10.87
CA ALA A 120 -3.28 -2.57 -11.63
C ALA A 120 -4.75 -2.14 -11.50
N HIS A 121 -5.20 -1.76 -10.30
CA HIS A 121 -6.54 -1.20 -10.11
C HIS A 121 -6.76 0.15 -10.82
N LEU A 122 -5.68 0.91 -11.06
CA LEU A 122 -5.70 2.13 -11.87
C LEU A 122 -5.62 1.86 -13.39
N GLY A 123 -5.50 0.59 -13.81
CA GLY A 123 -5.31 0.22 -15.22
C GLY A 123 -3.90 0.50 -15.75
N ILE A 124 -2.93 0.80 -14.88
CA ILE A 124 -1.55 1.12 -15.25
C ILE A 124 -0.72 -0.17 -15.27
N PHE A 125 -1.07 -1.06 -16.20
CA PHE A 125 -0.62 -2.45 -16.23
C PHE A 125 0.88 -2.62 -16.46
N ASP A 126 1.51 -1.83 -17.33
CA ASP A 126 2.96 -1.92 -17.58
C ASP A 126 3.81 -1.61 -16.33
N HIS A 127 3.40 -0.58 -15.59
CA HIS A 127 4.08 -0.20 -14.36
C HIS A 127 3.83 -1.26 -13.28
N ALA A 128 2.60 -1.76 -13.15
CA ALA A 128 2.28 -2.85 -12.23
C ALA A 128 3.13 -4.10 -12.51
N GLN A 129 3.23 -4.52 -13.78
CA GLN A 129 4.05 -5.65 -14.20
C GLN A 129 5.53 -5.46 -13.85
N THR A 130 6.07 -4.26 -14.11
CA THR A 130 7.47 -3.93 -13.77
C THR A 130 7.74 -4.10 -12.28
N LYS A 131 6.86 -3.60 -11.42
CA LYS A 131 6.98 -3.68 -9.96
C LYS A 131 6.90 -5.13 -9.46
N LEU A 132 5.99 -5.93 -10.02
CA LEU A 132 5.87 -7.37 -9.70
C LEU A 132 7.10 -8.17 -10.12
N ASN A 133 7.67 -7.89 -11.29
CA ASN A 133 8.92 -8.51 -11.76
C ASN A 133 10.12 -8.17 -10.87
N GLN A 134 10.11 -7.03 -10.19
CA GLN A 134 11.12 -6.67 -9.19
C GLN A 134 10.90 -7.42 -7.85
N ALA A 135 9.64 -7.64 -7.47
CA ALA A 135 9.29 -8.29 -6.19
C ALA A 135 9.46 -9.81 -6.22
N LEU A 136 9.03 -10.47 -7.30
CA LEU A 136 9.00 -11.93 -7.44
C LEU A 136 10.34 -12.62 -7.10
N PRO A 137 11.49 -12.25 -7.71
CA PRO A 137 12.75 -12.95 -7.46
C PRO A 137 13.20 -12.83 -5.99
N ILE A 138 12.78 -11.79 -5.29
CA ILE A 138 13.10 -11.61 -3.87
C ILE A 138 12.26 -12.57 -3.02
N PHE A 139 10.96 -12.68 -3.28
CA PHE A 139 10.12 -13.66 -2.56
C PHE A 139 10.61 -15.09 -2.78
N GLU A 140 10.97 -15.45 -4.01
CA GLU A 140 11.53 -16.76 -4.35
C GLU A 140 12.87 -17.01 -3.64
N MET A 141 13.78 -16.03 -3.65
CA MET A 141 15.09 -16.14 -3.02
C MET A 141 14.98 -16.37 -1.51
N TYR A 142 14.01 -15.74 -0.85
CA TYR A 142 13.80 -15.81 0.60
C TYR A 142 12.78 -16.89 1.02
N GLY A 143 12.22 -17.65 0.08
CA GLY A 143 11.30 -18.75 0.34
C GLY A 143 9.88 -18.34 0.78
N ASP A 144 9.45 -17.12 0.47
CA ASP A 144 8.06 -16.66 0.70
C ASP A 144 7.15 -17.12 -0.46
N GLU A 145 6.86 -18.42 -0.47
CA GLU A 145 6.10 -19.07 -1.56
C GLU A 145 4.66 -18.57 -1.67
N GLU A 146 4.05 -18.15 -0.56
CA GLU A 146 2.70 -17.58 -0.56
C GLU A 146 2.69 -16.25 -1.31
N ALA A 147 3.59 -15.32 -0.95
CA ALA A 147 3.72 -14.05 -1.64
C ALA A 147 4.12 -14.24 -3.11
N ALA A 148 5.05 -15.15 -3.39
CA ALA A 148 5.45 -15.47 -4.77
C ALA A 148 4.27 -15.99 -5.60
N ALA A 149 3.44 -16.87 -5.05
CA ALA A 149 2.23 -17.37 -5.72
C ALA A 149 1.22 -16.25 -6.00
N SER A 150 0.98 -15.35 -5.05
CA SER A 150 0.11 -14.19 -5.26
C SER A 150 0.65 -13.28 -6.38
N VAL A 151 1.96 -13.00 -6.39
CA VAL A 151 2.62 -12.18 -7.41
C VAL A 151 2.49 -12.83 -8.80
N ARG A 152 2.74 -14.14 -8.93
CA ARG A 152 2.58 -14.86 -10.20
C ARG A 152 1.14 -14.83 -10.71
N GLY A 153 0.16 -14.98 -9.81
CA GLY A 153 -1.26 -14.88 -10.16
C GLY A 153 -1.62 -13.51 -10.74
N LEU A 154 -1.18 -12.42 -10.09
CA LEU A 154 -1.43 -11.07 -10.57
C LEU A 154 -0.69 -10.76 -11.88
N LEU A 155 0.55 -11.25 -12.05
CA LEU A 155 1.28 -11.16 -13.32
C LEU A 155 0.52 -11.83 -14.48
N GLY A 156 -0.08 -12.99 -14.24
CA GLY A 156 -0.92 -13.67 -15.23
C GLY A 156 -2.12 -12.82 -15.66
N GLN A 157 -2.86 -12.29 -14.68
CA GLN A 157 -4.01 -11.42 -14.94
C GLN A 157 -3.62 -10.16 -15.72
N ILE A 158 -2.51 -9.52 -15.34
CA ILE A 158 -2.00 -8.33 -16.04
C ILE A 158 -1.56 -8.67 -17.46
N GLY A 159 -0.91 -9.83 -17.67
CA GLY A 159 -0.50 -10.28 -18.99
C GLY A 159 -1.67 -10.48 -19.94
N GLU A 160 -2.78 -11.05 -19.45
CA GLU A 160 -4.03 -11.17 -20.22
C GLU A 160 -4.60 -9.81 -20.61
N GLN A 161 -4.58 -8.82 -19.71
CA GLN A 161 -5.07 -7.46 -20.01
C GLN A 161 -4.19 -6.76 -21.05
N LEU A 162 -2.87 -6.86 -20.95
CA LEU A 162 -1.94 -6.26 -21.92
C LEU A 162 -2.08 -6.87 -23.31
N ALA A 163 -2.18 -8.20 -23.40
CA ALA A 163 -2.40 -8.89 -24.68
C ALA A 163 -3.71 -8.45 -25.35
N ALA A 164 -4.79 -8.32 -24.58
CA ALA A 164 -6.07 -7.86 -25.11
C ALA A 164 -6.01 -6.42 -25.65
N VAL A 165 -5.23 -5.54 -25.03
CA VAL A 165 -5.01 -4.15 -25.50
C VAL A 165 -4.19 -4.14 -26.79
N ASP A 166 -3.14 -4.95 -26.87
CA ASP A 166 -2.30 -5.06 -28.07
C ASP A 166 -3.09 -5.61 -29.27
N GLU A 167 -3.93 -6.62 -29.05
CA GLU A 167 -4.84 -7.16 -30.07
C GLU A 167 -5.82 -6.08 -30.57
N ALA A 168 -6.47 -5.35 -29.66
CA ALA A 168 -7.39 -4.28 -30.01
C ALA A 168 -6.72 -3.14 -30.81
N HIS A 169 -5.48 -2.78 -30.47
CA HIS A 169 -4.72 -1.79 -31.21
C HIS A 169 -4.29 -2.29 -32.60
N ALA A 170 -3.94 -3.57 -32.74
CA ALA A 170 -3.57 -4.16 -34.02
C ALA A 170 -4.75 -4.22 -35.00
N GLU A 171 -5.95 -4.56 -34.50
CA GLU A 171 -7.18 -4.55 -35.29
C GLU A 171 -7.53 -3.12 -35.75
N ALA A 172 -7.44 -2.12 -34.86
CA ALA A 172 -7.74 -0.73 -35.19
C ALA A 172 -6.76 -0.08 -36.18
N ALA A 173 -5.55 -0.63 -36.33
CA ALA A 173 -4.54 -0.13 -37.27
C ALA A 173 -4.58 -0.83 -38.65
N GLY A 174 -5.37 -1.89 -38.79
CA GLY A 174 -5.53 -2.68 -40.02
C GLY A 174 -6.70 -2.27 -40.92
N ASP A 175 -7.63 -1.45 -40.41
CA ASP A 175 -8.77 -0.83 -41.15
C ASP A 175 -8.41 0.58 -41.67
#